data_AF-A0A0S9PH69-F1
#
_entry.id   AF-A0A0S9PH69-F1
#
_cell.length_a   1.000
_cell.length_b   1.000
_cell.length_c   1.000
_cell.angle_alpha   90.00
_cell.angle_beta   90.00
_cell.angle_gamma   90.00
#
_symmetry.space_group_name_H-M   'P 1'
#
loop_
_entity.id
_entity.type
_entity.pdbx_description
1 polymer ?
#
loop_
_entity_poly.entity_id
_entity_poly.type
_entity_poly.pdbx_seq_one_letter_code
_entity_poly.pdbx_strand_id
1 'polypeptide(L)'
;MQRAKPERRQRLGDVDARLRQYLETEIPSRLCSDCQALIVAERQFDPHNVVARLFDAGVLLAALPGFLAPHRLALDSAARRTQFEVVRGLGRMLVNDELVDVDDYEAFEAAISRVVQRPPYRGRRRW
;
A
#
# COMPACT_ATOMS: atom_id res chain seq x y z
N MET A 1 18.47 -6.30 -27.05
CA MET A 1 17.49 -5.70 -26.11
C MET A 1 16.98 -6.77 -25.14
N GLN A 2 17.53 -6.89 -23.92
CA GLN A 2 17.05 -7.82 -22.87
C GLN A 2 17.20 -7.27 -21.42
N ARG A 3 17.33 -5.94 -21.24
CA ARG A 3 17.46 -5.29 -19.91
C ARG A 3 16.13 -5.05 -19.16
N ALA A 4 14.98 -5.22 -19.81
CA ALA A 4 13.68 -4.89 -19.21
C ALA A 4 13.25 -5.81 -18.05
N LYS A 5 13.67 -7.08 -18.06
CA LYS A 5 13.32 -8.07 -17.03
C LYS A 5 14.00 -7.82 -15.67
N PRO A 6 15.32 -7.54 -15.60
CA PRO A 6 15.97 -7.21 -14.33
C PRO A 6 15.51 -5.86 -13.76
N GLU A 7 15.39 -4.82 -14.59
CA GLU A 7 14.94 -3.50 -14.13
C GLU A 7 13.51 -3.53 -13.59
N ARG A 8 12.62 -4.31 -14.21
CA ARG A 8 11.25 -4.51 -13.70
C ARG A 8 11.26 -5.26 -12.36
N ARG A 9 12.10 -6.29 -12.22
CA ARG A 9 12.24 -7.03 -10.95
C ARG A 9 12.75 -6.11 -9.83
N GLN A 10 13.73 -5.27 -10.13
CA GLN A 10 14.23 -4.30 -9.15
C GLN A 10 13.12 -3.34 -8.71
N ARG A 11 12.40 -2.73 -9.66
CA ARG A 11 11.27 -1.84 -9.33
C ARG A 11 10.19 -2.52 -8.48
N LEU A 12 9.88 -3.78 -8.77
CA LEU A 12 8.93 -4.55 -7.95
C LEU A 12 9.45 -4.77 -6.53
N GLY A 13 10.74 -5.12 -6.38
CA GLY A 13 11.38 -5.27 -5.08
C GLY A 13 11.38 -3.96 -4.27
N ASP A 14 11.68 -2.83 -4.92
CA ASP A 14 11.67 -1.51 -4.28
C ASP A 14 10.25 -1.11 -3.84
N VAL A 15 9.24 -1.40 -4.66
CA VAL A 15 7.83 -1.15 -4.33
C VAL A 15 7.36 -2.05 -3.19
N ASP A 16 7.72 -3.34 -3.19
CA ASP A 16 7.41 -4.27 -2.09
C ASP A 16 8.02 -3.81 -0.76
N ALA A 17 9.31 -3.48 -0.77
CA ALA A 17 9.99 -2.96 0.42
C ALA A 17 9.31 -1.71 0.98
N ARG A 18 8.94 -0.76 0.10
CA ARG A 18 8.21 0.46 0.48
C ARG A 18 6.81 0.19 0.99
N LEU A 19 6.11 -0.80 0.42
CA LEU A 19 4.78 -1.20 0.88
C LEU A 19 4.86 -1.80 2.29
N ARG A 20 5.80 -2.71 2.53
CA ARG A 20 6.03 -3.30 3.86
C ARG A 20 6.37 -2.23 4.90
N GLN A 21 7.27 -1.31 4.55
CA GLN A 21 7.60 -0.19 5.44
C GLN A 21 6.38 0.68 5.72
N TYR A 22 5.57 1.00 4.71
CA TYR A 22 4.33 1.75 4.87
C TYR A 22 3.37 1.07 5.86
N LEU A 23 3.15 -0.24 5.70
CA LEU A 23 2.30 -1.01 6.60
C LEU A 23 2.79 -0.94 8.05
N GLU A 24 4.11 -1.10 8.27
CA GLU A 24 4.69 -1.13 9.62
C GLU A 24 4.79 0.22 10.32
N THR A 25 4.86 1.32 9.57
CA THR A 25 5.10 2.65 10.12
C THR A 25 3.84 3.50 10.26
N GLU A 26 2.94 3.41 9.29
CA GLU A 26 1.82 4.36 9.20
C GLU A 26 0.52 3.78 9.72
N ILE A 27 0.27 2.50 9.44
CA ILE A 27 -0.97 1.86 9.84
C ILE A 27 -1.15 1.86 11.35
N PRO A 28 -0.13 1.57 12.19
CA PRO A 28 -0.30 1.61 13.64
C PRO A 28 -0.86 2.95 14.13
N SER A 29 -0.42 4.08 13.56
CA SER A 29 -0.88 5.42 13.96
C SER A 29 -2.35 5.73 13.64
N ARG A 30 -2.98 4.91 12.79
CA ARG A 30 -4.39 5.06 12.36
C ARG A 30 -5.32 4.09 13.05
N LEU A 31 -4.79 3.14 13.80
CA LEU A 31 -5.56 2.16 14.55
C LEU A 31 -5.85 2.66 15.96
N CYS A 32 -6.84 2.06 16.62
CA CYS A 32 -7.16 2.37 18.01
C CYS A 32 -5.99 2.01 18.96
N SER A 33 -6.05 2.55 20.18
CA SER A 33 -5.02 2.34 21.21
C SER A 33 -4.75 0.86 21.49
N ASP A 34 -5.79 0.04 21.46
CA ASP A 34 -5.70 -1.39 21.80
C ASP A 34 -4.95 -2.15 20.70
N CYS A 35 -5.23 -1.84 19.43
CA CYS A 35 -4.46 -2.37 18.31
C CYS A 35 -2.99 -1.94 18.37
N GLN A 36 -2.70 -0.70 18.77
CA GLN A 36 -1.32 -0.24 18.94
C GLN A 36 -0.60 -0.99 20.07
N ALA A 37 -1.27 -1.24 21.19
CA ALA A 37 -0.73 -2.02 22.29
C ALA A 37 -0.42 -3.47 21.86
N LEU A 38 -1.32 -4.08 21.08
CA LEU A 38 -1.09 -5.42 20.50
C LEU A 38 0.13 -5.43 19.57
N ILE A 39 0.28 -4.44 18.68
CA ILE A 39 1.46 -4.32 17.80
C ILE A 39 2.74 -4.18 18.62
N VAL A 40 2.73 -3.37 19.68
CA VAL A 40 3.89 -3.20 20.57
C VAL A 40 4.24 -4.52 21.27
N ALA A 41 3.25 -5.25 21.75
CA ALA A 41 3.46 -6.54 22.39
C ALA A 41 4.05 -7.57 21.41
N GLU A 42 3.47 -7.70 20.22
CA GLU A 42 3.91 -8.67 19.20
C GLU A 42 5.32 -8.40 18.69
N ARG A 43 5.72 -7.12 18.59
CA ARG A 43 7.10 -6.73 18.26
C ARG A 43 8.13 -7.22 19.26
N GLN A 44 7.74 -7.50 20.51
CA GLN A 44 8.66 -8.08 21.51
C GLN A 44 8.98 -9.54 21.21
N PHE A 45 8.08 -10.26 20.52
CA PHE A 45 8.27 -11.66 20.16
C PHE A 45 8.88 -11.82 18.77
N ASP A 46 8.35 -11.09 17.77
CA ASP A 46 8.91 -11.03 16.42
C ASP A 46 8.68 -9.65 15.79
N PRO A 47 9.73 -8.88 15.50
CA PRO A 47 9.59 -7.52 14.99
C PRO A 47 9.23 -7.42 13.51
N HIS A 48 9.20 -8.54 12.76
CA HIS A 48 9.07 -8.49 11.29
C HIS A 48 7.63 -8.67 10.80
N ASN A 49 7.19 -7.75 9.94
CA ASN A 49 5.88 -7.79 9.28
C ASN A 49 4.70 -7.97 10.27
N VAL A 50 4.80 -7.38 11.46
CA VAL A 50 3.83 -7.50 12.55
C VAL A 50 2.44 -7.10 12.11
N VAL A 51 2.29 -5.99 11.38
CA VAL A 51 0.99 -5.51 10.91
C VAL A 51 0.38 -6.50 9.92
N ALA A 52 1.17 -7.00 8.96
CA ALA A 52 0.68 -7.97 7.98
C ALA A 52 0.31 -9.33 8.59
N ARG A 53 0.84 -9.65 9.77
CA ARG A 53 0.55 -10.89 10.50
C ARG A 53 -0.64 -10.79 11.44
N LEU A 54 -0.83 -9.61 12.05
CA LEU A 54 -1.86 -9.43 13.07
C LEU A 54 -3.24 -9.11 12.50
N PHE A 55 -3.28 -8.39 11.38
CA PHE A 55 -4.53 -7.92 10.81
C PHE A 55 -4.96 -8.77 9.63
N ASP A 56 -6.27 -8.94 9.49
CA ASP A 56 -6.87 -9.65 8.38
C ASP A 56 -6.68 -8.93 7.04
N ALA A 57 -7.00 -9.64 5.96
CA ALA A 57 -6.85 -9.16 4.61
C ALA A 57 -7.72 -7.92 4.31
N GLY A 58 -8.89 -7.77 4.96
CA GLY A 58 -9.79 -6.62 4.77
C GLY A 58 -9.18 -5.33 5.33
N VAL A 59 -8.62 -5.40 6.55
CA VAL A 59 -7.88 -4.28 7.16
C VAL A 59 -6.69 -3.88 6.29
N LEU A 60 -5.93 -4.87 5.79
CA LEU A 60 -4.79 -4.61 4.91
C LEU A 60 -5.24 -4.00 3.57
N LEU A 61 -6.34 -4.50 2.98
CA LEU A 61 -6.93 -3.97 1.75
C LEU A 61 -7.35 -2.51 1.92
N ALA A 62 -8.07 -2.18 2.99
CA ALA A 62 -8.52 -0.83 3.31
C ALA A 62 -7.34 0.15 3.51
N ALA A 63 -6.18 -0.35 3.94
CA ALA A 63 -4.96 0.43 4.11
C ALA A 63 -4.22 0.73 2.79
N LEU A 64 -4.34 -0.12 1.77
CA LEU A 64 -3.56 -0.01 0.52
C LEU A 64 -3.74 1.32 -0.24
N PRO A 65 -4.94 1.94 -0.34
CA PRO A 65 -5.09 3.23 -1.03
C PRO A 65 -4.22 4.35 -0.43
N GLY A 66 -3.95 4.30 0.88
CA GLY A 66 -3.08 5.28 1.54
C GLY A 66 -1.62 5.20 1.09
N PHE A 67 -1.17 4.05 0.58
CA PHE A 67 0.17 3.90 -0.03
C PHE A 67 0.30 4.71 -1.32
N LEU A 68 -0.82 5.01 -1.99
CA LEU A 68 -0.87 5.82 -3.22
C LEU A 68 -1.03 7.33 -2.93
N ALA A 69 -0.98 7.75 -1.66
CA ALA A 69 -1.07 9.16 -1.31
C ALA A 69 0.02 10.00 -2.00
N PRO A 70 -0.26 11.26 -2.41
CA PRO A 70 0.69 12.05 -3.22
C PRO A 70 2.10 12.18 -2.66
N HIS A 71 2.25 12.31 -1.33
CA HIS A 71 3.56 12.41 -0.66
C HIS A 71 4.33 11.08 -0.61
N ARG A 72 3.69 9.96 -0.96
CA ARG A 72 4.26 8.61 -0.98
C ARG A 72 4.42 8.05 -2.38
N LEU A 73 3.98 8.76 -3.41
CA LEU A 73 4.17 8.30 -4.79
C LEU A 73 5.65 8.32 -5.15
N ALA A 74 6.09 7.31 -5.90
CA ALA A 74 7.43 7.34 -6.46
C ALA A 74 7.63 8.61 -7.34
N LEU A 75 8.82 9.19 -7.25
CA LEU A 75 9.21 10.34 -8.08
C LEU A 75 9.29 9.94 -9.56
N ASP A 76 9.91 8.79 -9.82
CA ASP A 76 10.00 8.20 -11.16
C ASP A 76 8.64 7.70 -11.65
N SER A 77 8.33 7.97 -12.92
CA SER A 77 7.04 7.64 -13.53
C SER A 77 6.83 6.15 -13.71
N ALA A 78 7.89 5.40 -14.05
CA ALA A 78 7.82 3.95 -14.19
C ALA A 78 7.60 3.27 -12.83
N ALA A 79 8.34 3.69 -11.79
CA ALA A 79 8.15 3.23 -10.42
C ALA A 79 6.76 3.57 -9.89
N ARG A 80 6.23 4.76 -10.20
CA ARG A 80 4.87 5.16 -9.80
C ARG A 80 3.82 4.26 -10.46
N ARG A 81 3.98 3.98 -11.75
CA ARG A 81 3.11 3.04 -12.47
C ARG A 81 3.17 1.64 -11.85
N THR A 82 4.36 1.14 -11.55
CA THR A 82 4.53 -0.14 -10.84
C THR A 82 3.85 -0.14 -9.48
N GLN A 83 3.92 0.96 -8.73
CA GLN A 83 3.24 1.13 -7.44
C GLN A 83 1.71 0.98 -7.58
N PHE A 84 1.11 1.63 -8.58
CA PHE A 84 -0.33 1.48 -8.88
C PHE A 84 -0.70 0.05 -9.32
N GLU A 85 0.11 -0.55 -10.20
CA GLU A 85 -0.11 -1.91 -10.69
C GLU A 85 -0.04 -2.94 -9.55
N VAL A 86 0.91 -2.78 -8.62
CA VAL A 86 1.03 -3.63 -7.43
C VAL A 86 -0.20 -3.49 -6.55
N VAL A 87 -0.62 -2.27 -6.20
CA VAL A 87 -1.78 -2.07 -5.33
C VAL A 87 -3.05 -2.66 -5.94
N ARG A 88 -3.34 -2.41 -7.23
CA ARG A 88 -4.51 -3.00 -7.89
C ARG A 88 -4.40 -4.52 -8.02
N GLY A 89 -3.20 -5.03 -8.28
CA GLY A 89 -2.94 -6.47 -8.36
C GLY A 89 -3.21 -7.18 -7.03
N LEU A 90 -2.77 -6.58 -5.92
CA LEU A 90 -3.03 -7.10 -4.58
C LEU A 90 -4.53 -7.13 -4.29
N GLY A 91 -5.26 -6.04 -4.52
CA GLY A 91 -6.72 -6.02 -4.28
C GLY A 91 -7.47 -7.08 -5.08
N ARG A 92 -7.12 -7.25 -6.36
CA ARG A 92 -7.69 -8.30 -7.22
C ARG A 92 -7.37 -9.71 -6.74
N MET A 93 -6.14 -9.94 -6.29
CA MET A 93 -5.75 -11.23 -5.74
C MET A 93 -6.56 -11.55 -4.49
N LEU A 94 -6.70 -10.59 -3.57
CA LEU A 94 -7.44 -10.81 -2.32
C LEU A 94 -8.91 -11.18 -2.56
N VAL A 95 -9.58 -10.50 -3.49
CA VAL A 95 -10.99 -10.84 -3.81
C VAL A 95 -11.12 -12.14 -4.59
N ASN A 96 -10.19 -12.44 -5.51
CA ASN A 96 -10.21 -13.69 -6.28
C ASN A 96 -9.93 -14.92 -5.42
N ASP A 97 -9.10 -14.76 -4.38
CA ASP A 97 -8.76 -15.81 -3.43
C ASP A 97 -9.78 -15.90 -2.28
N GLU A 98 -10.90 -15.17 -2.35
CA GLU A 98 -11.99 -15.14 -1.36
C GLU A 98 -11.52 -14.73 0.06
N LEU A 99 -10.45 -13.93 0.14
CA LEU A 99 -9.90 -13.42 1.42
C LEU A 99 -10.57 -12.13 1.90
N VAL A 100 -11.33 -11.48 1.02
CA VAL A 100 -12.13 -10.28 1.29
C VAL A 100 -13.44 -10.42 0.52
N ASP A 101 -14.50 -9.78 1.00
CA ASP A 101 -15.78 -9.79 0.29
C ASP A 101 -15.81 -8.77 -0.86
N VAL A 102 -16.88 -8.83 -1.64
CA VAL A 102 -17.09 -7.96 -2.80
C VAL A 102 -17.29 -6.50 -2.36
N ASP A 103 -17.95 -6.25 -1.24
CA ASP A 103 -18.25 -4.91 -0.75
C ASP A 103 -16.97 -4.18 -0.31
N ASP A 104 -16.06 -4.89 0.38
CA ASP A 104 -14.73 -4.43 0.74
C ASP A 104 -13.90 -4.09 -0.51
N TYR A 105 -13.96 -4.94 -1.54
CA TYR A 105 -13.26 -4.70 -2.80
C TYR A 105 -13.82 -3.50 -3.56
N GLU A 106 -15.14 -3.30 -3.58
CA GLU A 106 -15.77 -2.12 -4.18
C GLU A 106 -15.38 -0.83 -3.45
N ALA A 107 -15.38 -0.85 -2.11
CA ALA A 107 -14.92 0.27 -1.28
C ALA A 107 -13.44 0.62 -1.58
N PHE A 108 -12.61 -0.41 -1.76
CA PHE A 108 -11.21 -0.28 -2.14
C PHE A 108 -11.03 0.35 -3.55
N GLU A 109 -11.73 -0.13 -4.58
CA GLU A 109 -11.62 0.45 -5.93
C GLU A 109 -12.14 1.90 -5.96
N ALA A 110 -13.20 2.21 -5.20
CA ALA A 110 -13.68 3.58 -5.02
C ALA A 110 -12.62 4.48 -4.36
N ALA A 111 -11.91 3.97 -3.35
CA ALA A 111 -10.82 4.69 -2.69
C ALA A 111 -9.63 4.94 -3.64
N ILE A 112 -9.23 3.94 -4.45
CA ILE A 112 -8.19 4.11 -5.47
C ILE A 112 -8.58 5.18 -6.48
N SER A 113 -9.82 5.14 -6.99
CA SER A 113 -10.30 6.13 -7.97
C SER A 113 -10.17 7.56 -7.44
N ARG A 114 -10.53 7.79 -6.18
CA ARG A 114 -10.38 9.11 -5.51
C ARG A 114 -8.92 9.56 -5.40
N VAL A 115 -8.00 8.63 -5.15
CA VAL A 115 -6.57 8.93 -5.05
C VAL A 115 -5.97 9.27 -6.42
N VAL A 116 -6.39 8.56 -7.48
CA VAL A 116 -5.97 8.82 -8.87
C VAL A 116 -6.52 10.15 -9.40
N GLN A 117 -7.76 10.49 -9.07
CA GLN A 117 -8.41 11.73 -9.51
C GLN A 117 -7.90 12.98 -8.80
N ARG A 118 -7.24 12.87 -7.65
CA ARG A 118 -6.60 14.02 -6.99
C ARG A 118 -5.43 14.49 -7.86
N PRO A 119 -5.47 15.71 -8.42
CA PRO A 119 -4.35 16.21 -9.20
C PRO A 119 -3.10 16.24 -8.31
N PRO A 120 -1.95 15.71 -8.76
CA PRO A 120 -0.70 15.92 -8.04
C PRO A 120 -0.48 17.43 -8.01
N TYR A 121 -0.42 17.98 -6.80
CA TYR A 121 -0.11 19.37 -6.47
C TYR A 121 0.23 20.26 -7.69
N ARG A 122 -0.66 21.19 -8.06
CA ARG A 122 -0.26 22.37 -8.83
C ARG A 122 0.74 23.13 -7.97
N GLY A 123 2.04 22.97 -8.26
CA GLY A 123 3.07 23.82 -7.68
C GLY A 123 2.64 25.27 -7.82
N ARG A 124 2.70 26.03 -6.72
CA ARG A 124 2.60 27.49 -6.74
C ARG A 124 3.54 27.99 -7.84
N ARG A 125 3.01 28.54 -8.93
CA ARG A 125 3.78 29.50 -9.72
C ARG A 125 3.90 30.73 -8.82
N ARG A 126 5.06 30.89 -8.18
CA ARG A 126 5.58 32.23 -7.89
C ARG A 126 6.04 32.78 -9.23
N TRP A 127 5.44 33.87 -9.65
CA TRP A 127 5.97 35.12 -10.22
C TRP A 127 4.77 35.84 -10.82
#